data_AF-A0AB36DQD3-F1
#
_entry.id   AF-A0AB36DQD3-F1
#
_cell.length_a   1.000
_cell.length_b   1.000
_cell.length_c   1.000
_cell.angle_alpha   90.00
_cell.angle_beta   90.00
_cell.angle_gamma   90.00
#
_symmetry.space_group_name_H-M   'P 1'
#
loop_
_entity.id
_entity.type
_entity.pdbx_description
1 polymer ?
#
loop_
_entity_poly.entity_id
_entity_poly.type
_entity_poly.pdbx_seq_one_letter_code
_entity_poly.pdbx_strand_id
1 'polypeptide(L)' 'MSITQGVRHVAYRCKDAKETVEWYQKHLNTDFVLAIAEGTVPSTGEPDPYMHIF' A
#
# COMPACT_ATOMS: atom_id res chain seq x y z
N MET A 1 -6.06 22.65 -5.34
CA MET A 1 -7.38 22.21 -4.83
C MET A 1 -7.30 20.72 -4.61
N SER A 2 -7.63 20.23 -3.41
CA SER A 2 -7.62 18.78 -3.12
C SER A 2 -8.83 18.12 -3.79
N ILE A 3 -8.59 17.04 -4.55
CA ILE A 3 -9.62 16.30 -5.29
C ILE A 3 -10.52 15.49 -4.32
N THR A 4 -10.05 15.20 -3.10
CA THR A 4 -10.77 14.41 -2.09
C THR A 4 -10.77 15.12 -0.74
N GLN A 5 -11.77 14.82 0.10
CA GLN A 5 -11.83 15.25 1.51
C GLN A 5 -11.03 14.33 2.45
N GLY A 6 -10.05 13.60 1.90
CA GLY A 6 -9.32 12.55 2.59
C GLY A 6 -9.89 11.14 2.35
N VAL A 7 -9.02 10.14 2.46
CA VAL A 7 -9.36 8.71 2.36
C VAL A 7 -9.19 8.10 3.74
N ARG A 8 -10.20 7.38 4.25
CA ARG A 8 -10.16 6.88 5.65
C ARG A 8 -9.14 5.76 5.85
N HIS A 9 -9.04 4.84 4.89
CA HIS A 9 -7.99 3.82 4.66
C HIS A 9 -8.61 2.81 3.69
N VAL A 10 -7.92 2.45 2.61
CA VAL A 10 -8.30 1.28 1.80
C VAL A 10 -7.05 0.59 1.27
N ALA A 11 -7.07 -0.74 1.22
CA ALA A 11 -5.98 -1.54 0.68
C ALA A 11 -6.48 -2.32 -0.54
N TYR A 12 -5.70 -2.25 -1.62
CA TYR A 12 -5.95 -3.00 -2.85
C TYR A 12 -4.72 -3.83 -3.21
N ARG A 13 -4.91 -4.93 -3.93
CA ARG A 13 -3.79 -5.67 -4.51
C ARG A 13 -3.21 -4.87 -5.67
N CYS A 14 -1.91 -4.61 -5.64
CA CYS A 14 -1.20 -4.02 -6.77
C CYS A 14 -0.58 -5.12 -7.66
N LYS A 15 -0.51 -4.86 -8.96
CA LYS A 15 0.21 -5.73 -9.91
C LYS A 15 1.71 -5.47 -9.88
N ASP A 16 2.10 -4.20 -9.85
CA ASP A 16 3.47 -3.73 -9.70
C ASP A 16 3.50 -2.65 -8.61
N ALA A 17 4.29 -2.89 -7.57
CA ALA A 17 4.37 -2.00 -6.41
C ALA A 17 5.01 -0.64 -6.76
N LYS A 18 6.04 -0.65 -7.62
CA LYS A 18 6.77 0.55 -8.00
C LYS A 18 5.90 1.45 -8.88
N GLU A 19 5.25 0.90 -9.89
CA GLU A 19 4.31 1.63 -10.76
C GLU A 19 3.18 2.26 -9.92
N THR A 20 2.67 1.52 -8.94
CA THR A 20 1.61 2.00 -8.04
C THR A 20 2.07 3.18 -7.19
N VAL A 21 3.27 3.10 -6.58
CA VAL A 21 3.85 4.21 -5.80
C VAL A 21 4.09 5.44 -6.67
N GLU A 22 4.71 5.27 -7.84
CA GLU A 22 4.99 6.37 -8.77
C GLU A 22 3.69 7.06 -9.24
N TRP A 23 2.62 6.27 -9.46
CA TRP A 23 1.32 6.81 -9.82
C TRP A 23 0.71 7.65 -8.69
N TYR A 24 0.75 7.16 -7.45
CA TYR A 24 0.22 7.88 -6.29
C TYR A 24 1.00 9.16 -5.97
N GLN A 25 2.32 9.11 -6.04
CA GLN A 25 3.17 10.30 -5.91
C GLN A 25 2.80 11.35 -6.96
N LYS A 26 2.69 10.94 -8.23
CA LYS A 26 2.43 11.86 -9.35
C LYS A 26 1.04 12.50 -9.33
N HIS A 27 0.00 11.74 -9.00
CA HIS A 27 -1.39 12.19 -9.18
C HIS A 27 -2.07 12.61 -7.88
N LEU A 28 -1.66 12.05 -6.74
CA LEU A 28 -2.28 12.31 -5.45
C LEU A 28 -1.35 13.03 -4.46
N ASN A 29 -0.07 13.26 -4.82
CA ASN A 29 0.96 13.79 -3.91
C ASN A 29 1.07 12.96 -2.62
N THR A 30 0.95 11.64 -2.74
CA THR A 30 1.14 10.72 -1.62
C THR A 30 2.59 10.27 -1.58
N ASP A 31 3.28 10.59 -0.49
CA ASP A 31 4.66 10.13 -0.27
C ASP A 31 4.67 8.64 0.09
N PHE A 32 5.69 7.93 -0.39
CA PHE A 32 5.97 6.56 0.06
C PHE A 32 6.58 6.61 1.45
N VAL A 33 5.94 5.96 2.41
CA VAL A 33 6.32 6.02 3.82
C VAL A 33 7.07 4.76 4.22
N LEU A 34 6.52 3.58 3.93
CA LEU A 34 7.13 2.32 4.33
C LEU A 34 6.61 1.11 3.54
N ALA A 35 7.39 0.04 3.53
CA ALA A 35 6.96 -1.29 3.09
C ALA A 35 7.22 -2.32 4.18
N ILE A 36 6.26 -3.21 4.42
CA ILE A 36 6.33 -4.31 5.38
C ILE A 36 6.20 -5.61 4.61
N ALA A 37 7.10 -6.56 4.86
CA ALA A 37 7.00 -7.91 4.34
C ALA A 37 6.92 -8.89 5.51
N GLU A 38 5.94 -9.80 5.47
CA GLU A 38 5.75 -10.83 6.48
C GLU A 38 5.64 -12.19 5.79
N GLY A 39 6.21 -13.21 6.42
CA GLY A 39 6.14 -14.59 5.92
C GLY A 39 4.89 -15.35 6.39
N THR A 40 4.18 -14.81 7.37
CA THR A 40 3.05 -15.47 8.03
C THR A 40 1.95 -14.48 8.37
N VAL A 41 0.70 -14.96 8.34
CA VAL A 41 -0.46 -14.17 8.77
C VAL A 41 -0.37 -13.89 10.29
N PRO A 42 -0.37 -12.63 10.75
CA PRO A 42 -0.18 -12.31 12.17
C PRO A 42 -1.26 -12.88 13.11
N SER A 43 -2.48 -13.09 12.61
CA SER A 43 -3.60 -13.60 13.40
C SER A 43 -3.64 -15.13 13.49
N THR A 44 -3.18 -15.86 12.48
CA THR A 44 -3.27 -17.33 12.41
C THR A 44 -1.92 -18.04 12.48
N GLY A 45 -0.82 -17.35 12.17
CA GLY A 45 0.52 -17.94 12.05
C GLY A 45 0.71 -18.79 10.79
N GLU A 46 -0.29 -18.84 9.89
CA GLU A 46 -0.19 -19.61 8.66
C GLU A 46 0.84 -19.00 7.69
N PRO A 47 1.59 -19.82 6.93
CA PRO A 47 2.52 -19.34 5.93
C PRO A 47 1.77 -18.73 4.75
N ASP A 48 1.72 -17.40 4.74
CA ASP A 48 1.16 -16.58 3.66
C ASP A 48 2.10 -15.40 3.45
N PRO A 49 3.09 -15.52 2.56
CA PRO A 49 4.06 -14.46 2.33
C PRO A 49 3.40 -13.28 1.60
N TYR A 50 3.37 -12.11 2.24
CA TYR A 50 2.79 -10.90 1.66
C TYR A 50 3.66 -9.67 1.89
N MET A 51 3.38 -8.61 1.11
CA MET A 51 3.97 -7.29 1.29
C MET A 51 2.87 -6.23 1.30
N HIS A 52 2.93 -5.32 2.28
CA HIS A 52 2.14 -4.09 2.29
C HIS A 52 3.05 -2.89 1.99
N ILE A 53 2.58 -1.99 1.14
CA ILE A 53 3.21 -0.71 0.83
C ILE A 53 2.28 0.41 1.30
N PHE A 54 2.85 1.42 1.97
CA PHE A 54 2.16 2.59 2.50
C PHE A 54 2.77 3.86 1.93
#